data_AF-A0A651FJN1-F1
#
_entry.id   AF-A0A651FJN1-F1
#
_cell.length_a   1.000
_cell.length_b   1.000
_cell.length_c   1.000
_cell.angle_alpha   90.00
_cell.angle_beta   90.00
_cell.angle_gamma   90.00
#
_symmetry.space_group_name_H-M   'P 1'
#
loop_
_entity.id
_entity.type
_entity.pdbx_description
1 polymer ?
#
loop_
_entity_poly.entity_id
_entity_poly.type
_entity_poly.pdbx_seq_one_letter_code
_entity_poly.pdbx_strand_id
1 'polypeptide(L)'
;MKNSDSRGFAGLATLLVAIGILAGVVQAQHVLHPIHPAVDRAAAVDTIVMDPIDSDALLAEELPLRRTGRPNIIAVANTDQAYSPANSGSIENIGDGWIAWRLRIDAPGSKSINLGTLFDVPDSTALYLLGPDGNTPYRAITSEDGTRGEFWTPMIEAPVMEIYAEMLANEFAAFEAGFVITSINLGFEDLRLTNAFADDREEGERGISAACNVDVLCPQGDPWQDQIRSVGRTLRSGTALCSGAMINNTAQDRTPYFITADHCGATASNANQIVIYWNYQNSFCRTPGSAQSGQNGNGSLSQFSSGTTLRMRRGPSSDITLLEINNPPPSGYNIHWAGWDRNNNNSSSGVGIHHPAGAEKRISTYSSSTSQSTVFIIGIGNVASYIVQWSSGITEGGSSGSPLFNSGKRIIGILSGGSSSCANPNGTDAYARFATAWTGTSSGNRLVDWLDPLGTGQTTLDGVDETPPPAPGPFSLIFPAEGADDIDADAFNTFTWGTSADATSYTVTISPNPNLSFPVVGPTDRASPNITIFPGTLSENTTYYWGVVAKNAGPTTTPSTPAVGSFSTIDPTPPPSCSGDINGDGNTGLDDFIILAGNFGAGPGATLAQGDLNGDGFVDLDDFIILAGDFGCTSP
;
A
#
# COMPACT_ATOMS: atom_id res chain seq x y z
N MET A 1 -16.95 -5.30 84.33
CA MET A 1 -17.89 -6.32 84.83
C MET A 1 -18.24 -7.25 83.67
N LYS A 2 -17.93 -8.55 83.82
CA LYS A 2 -18.44 -9.77 83.13
C LYS A 2 -18.36 -9.80 81.59
N ASN A 3 -17.51 -10.66 80.99
CA ASN A 3 -17.74 -12.08 80.59
C ASN A 3 -18.94 -12.23 79.63
N SER A 4 -18.95 -13.01 78.55
CA SER A 4 -17.99 -13.88 77.85
C SER A 4 -18.70 -14.34 76.55
N ASP A 5 -17.95 -14.76 75.54
CA ASP A 5 -18.15 -16.02 74.78
C ASP A 5 -17.70 -15.94 73.31
N SER A 6 -16.74 -16.82 73.04
CA SER A 6 -16.24 -17.27 71.75
C SER A 6 -17.24 -18.18 71.03
N ARG A 7 -17.42 -18.01 69.71
CA ARG A 7 -17.53 -19.12 68.74
C ARG A 7 -17.06 -18.64 67.36
N GLY A 8 -16.12 -19.39 66.78
CA GLY A 8 -15.61 -19.14 65.44
C GLY A 8 -16.56 -19.61 64.35
N PHE A 9 -16.42 -18.99 63.17
CA PHE A 9 -16.73 -19.59 61.89
C PHE A 9 -15.69 -19.14 60.87
N ALA A 10 -15.04 -20.12 60.27
CA ALA A 10 -14.24 -19.99 59.07
C ALA A 10 -15.14 -19.66 57.87
N GLY A 11 -14.62 -18.91 56.90
CA GLY A 11 -15.25 -18.83 55.58
C GLY A 11 -14.93 -17.57 54.78
N LEU A 12 -14.06 -17.74 53.78
CA LEU A 12 -13.87 -16.94 52.58
C LEU A 12 -13.38 -15.49 52.75
N ALA A 13 -12.07 -15.32 52.57
CA ALA A 13 -11.52 -14.11 51.98
C ALA A 13 -11.96 -14.05 50.51
N THR A 14 -12.80 -13.07 50.18
CA THR A 14 -13.20 -12.76 48.81
C THR A 14 -11.98 -12.22 48.07
N LEU A 15 -11.36 -13.06 47.24
CA LEU A 15 -10.36 -12.65 46.25
C LEU A 15 -11.08 -11.81 45.19
N LEU A 16 -11.01 -10.48 45.28
CA LEU A 16 -11.36 -9.61 44.15
C LEU A 16 -10.30 -9.83 43.07
N VAL A 17 -10.57 -10.75 42.15
CA VAL A 17 -9.90 -10.77 40.84
C VAL A 17 -10.44 -9.58 40.08
N ALA A 18 -9.64 -8.51 40.00
CA ALA A 18 -9.86 -7.45 39.03
C ALA A 18 -9.71 -8.06 37.64
N ILE A 19 -10.83 -8.38 37.01
CA ILE A 19 -10.88 -8.69 35.58
C ILE A 19 -10.64 -7.35 34.88
N GLY A 20 -9.38 -7.07 34.58
CA GLY A 20 -9.02 -6.07 33.58
C GLY A 20 -9.57 -6.54 32.25
N ILE A 21 -10.68 -5.96 31.81
CA ILE A 21 -11.13 -6.06 30.43
C ILE A 21 -10.08 -5.30 29.62
N LEU A 22 -9.06 -6.02 29.13
CA LEU A 22 -8.34 -5.57 27.95
C LEU A 22 -9.36 -5.53 26.82
N ALA A 23 -9.87 -4.33 26.54
CA ALA A 23 -10.43 -4.05 25.23
C ALA A 23 -9.27 -4.18 24.24
N GLY A 24 -9.05 -5.39 23.75
CA GLY A 24 -8.27 -5.60 22.54
C GLY A 24 -8.98 -4.82 21.45
N VAL A 25 -8.34 -3.76 20.98
CA VAL A 25 -8.69 -3.16 19.69
C VAL A 25 -8.45 -4.26 18.67
N VAL A 26 -9.53 -4.90 18.22
CA VAL A 26 -9.48 -5.74 17.03
C VAL A 26 -9.20 -4.77 15.90
N GLN A 27 -7.94 -4.71 15.44
CA GLN A 27 -7.65 -4.10 14.14
C GLN A 27 -8.37 -4.99 13.12
N ALA A 28 -9.47 -4.48 12.57
CA ALA A 28 -10.07 -5.06 11.39
C ALA A 28 -9.00 -5.06 10.29
N GLN A 29 -8.74 -6.24 9.74
CA GLN A 29 -7.78 -6.42 8.68
C GLN A 29 -8.34 -5.75 7.42
N HIS A 30 -7.55 -4.88 6.80
CA HIS A 30 -7.86 -4.31 5.49
C HIS A 30 -8.02 -5.44 4.46
N VAL A 31 -9.25 -5.87 4.25
CA VAL A 31 -9.61 -6.76 3.15
C VAL A 31 -9.49 -5.92 1.88
N LEU A 32 -8.50 -6.24 1.05
CA LEU A 32 -8.49 -5.80 -0.35
C LEU A 32 -9.75 -6.37 -0.99
N HIS A 33 -10.78 -5.54 -1.17
CA HIS A 33 -11.91 -5.91 -2.00
C HIS A 33 -11.39 -5.82 -3.45
N PRO A 34 -11.35 -6.89 -4.25
CA PRO A 34 -11.12 -6.76 -5.67
C PRO A 34 -12.39 -6.17 -6.30
N ILE A 35 -12.24 -5.18 -7.20
CA ILE A 35 -13.37 -4.63 -7.97
C ILE A 35 -14.22 -5.78 -8.51
N HIS A 36 -15.53 -5.69 -8.33
CA HIS A 36 -16.46 -6.74 -8.71
C HIS A 36 -16.27 -7.15 -10.18
N PRO A 37 -16.17 -8.46 -10.50
CA PRO A 37 -15.81 -8.93 -11.85
C PRO A 37 -16.88 -8.65 -12.91
N ALA A 38 -18.12 -8.35 -12.49
CA ALA A 38 -19.24 -8.09 -13.39
C ALA A 38 -19.35 -6.64 -13.90
N VAL A 39 -18.40 -5.76 -13.56
CA VAL A 39 -18.42 -4.36 -13.99
C VAL A 39 -18.22 -4.24 -15.49
N ASP A 40 -19.16 -3.60 -16.18
CA ASP A 40 -18.95 -3.19 -17.56
C ASP A 40 -18.02 -1.95 -17.61
N ARG A 41 -16.72 -2.21 -17.78
CA ARG A 41 -15.72 -1.14 -17.93
C ARG A 41 -15.91 -0.32 -19.21
N ALA A 42 -16.69 -0.79 -20.18
CA ALA A 42 -17.01 -0.07 -21.41
C ALA A 42 -18.31 0.75 -21.31
N ALA A 43 -19.09 0.59 -20.23
CA ALA A 43 -20.29 1.37 -20.00
C ALA A 43 -19.96 2.86 -19.89
N ALA A 44 -20.83 3.70 -20.46
CA ALA A 44 -20.72 5.15 -20.34
C ALA A 44 -20.89 5.55 -18.86
N VAL A 45 -19.91 6.27 -18.33
CA VAL A 45 -19.91 6.79 -16.95
C VAL A 45 -20.25 8.27 -16.98
N ASP A 46 -21.18 8.68 -16.13
CA ASP A 46 -21.47 10.10 -15.93
C ASP A 46 -20.19 10.87 -15.59
N THR A 47 -19.97 11.97 -16.30
CA THR A 47 -18.68 12.67 -16.30
C THR A 47 -18.89 14.14 -15.99
N ILE A 48 -18.24 14.60 -14.92
CA ILE A 48 -18.09 16.01 -14.59
C ILE A 48 -16.84 16.52 -15.30
N VAL A 49 -17.03 17.49 -16.21
CA VAL A 49 -15.91 18.20 -16.85
C VAL A 49 -15.70 19.50 -16.09
N MET A 50 -14.55 19.61 -15.43
CA MET A 50 -14.12 20.81 -14.70
C MET A 50 -13.68 21.89 -15.68
N ASP A 51 -13.74 23.15 -15.26
CA ASP A 51 -13.13 24.24 -16.00
C ASP A 51 -11.62 23.97 -16.17
N PRO A 52 -11.06 24.11 -17.39
CA PRO A 52 -9.65 23.90 -17.63
C PRO A 52 -8.77 24.84 -16.80
N ILE A 53 -7.67 24.33 -16.26
CA ILE A 53 -6.65 25.15 -15.61
C ILE A 53 -5.40 25.27 -16.47
N ASP A 54 -4.76 26.45 -16.44
CA ASP A 54 -3.42 26.64 -17.02
C ASP A 54 -2.37 26.34 -15.95
N SER A 55 -1.92 25.08 -15.90
CA SER A 55 -0.98 24.62 -14.90
C SER A 55 0.37 25.35 -14.95
N ASP A 56 0.86 25.67 -16.15
CA ASP A 56 2.15 26.34 -16.31
C ASP A 56 2.04 27.81 -15.83
N ALA A 57 0.93 28.50 -16.11
CA ALA A 57 0.68 29.84 -15.59
C ALA A 57 0.53 29.86 -14.06
N LEU A 58 -0.23 28.92 -13.48
CA LEU A 58 -0.41 28.80 -12.03
C LEU A 58 0.91 28.50 -11.32
N LEU A 59 1.76 27.64 -11.91
CA LEU A 59 3.10 27.40 -11.39
C LEU A 59 3.96 28.66 -11.46
N ALA A 60 3.94 29.39 -12.57
CA ALA A 60 4.69 30.65 -12.73
C ALA A 60 4.23 31.74 -11.75
N GLU A 61 2.96 31.76 -11.37
CA GLU A 61 2.43 32.65 -10.31
C GLU A 61 2.87 32.23 -8.90
N GLU A 62 2.95 30.92 -8.64
CA GLU A 62 3.33 30.37 -7.34
C GLU A 62 4.84 30.45 -7.05
N LEU A 63 5.70 30.20 -8.06
CA LEU A 63 7.16 30.20 -7.91
C LEU A 63 7.73 31.44 -7.19
N PRO A 64 7.37 32.69 -7.54
CA PRO A 64 7.88 33.88 -6.83
C PRO A 64 7.32 34.04 -5.41
N LEU A 65 6.25 33.32 -5.05
CA LEU A 65 5.68 33.32 -3.71
C LEU A 65 6.36 32.31 -2.77
N ARG A 66 7.01 31.27 -3.32
CA ARG A 66 7.74 30.26 -2.56
C ARG A 66 8.88 30.92 -1.77
N ARG A 67 8.81 30.77 -0.44
CA ARG A 67 9.77 31.35 0.50
C ARG A 67 9.70 30.61 1.83
N THR A 68 10.78 30.69 2.59
CA THR A 68 10.85 30.26 4.00
C THR A 68 9.65 30.80 4.79
N GLY A 69 9.00 29.94 5.59
CA GLY A 69 7.83 30.28 6.38
C GLY A 69 6.49 30.29 5.65
N ARG A 70 6.44 29.84 4.39
CA ARG A 70 5.21 29.59 3.64
C ARG A 70 5.25 28.17 3.05
N PRO A 71 4.19 27.35 3.22
CA PRO A 71 4.12 26.05 2.56
C PRO A 71 4.02 26.23 1.05
N ASN A 72 4.53 25.26 0.27
CA ASN A 72 4.39 25.28 -1.18
C ASN A 72 2.94 24.95 -1.54
N ILE A 73 2.30 25.80 -2.34
CA ILE A 73 0.98 25.52 -2.90
C ILE A 73 1.18 24.82 -4.24
N ILE A 74 0.44 23.73 -4.49
CA ILE A 74 0.62 22.88 -5.68
C ILE A 74 -0.67 22.61 -6.45
N ALA A 75 -1.80 23.09 -5.92
CA ALA A 75 -3.11 22.85 -6.50
C ALA A 75 -4.04 24.04 -6.23
N VAL A 76 -5.05 24.16 -7.08
CA VAL A 76 -6.20 25.04 -6.86
C VAL A 76 -7.32 24.24 -6.20
N ALA A 77 -7.84 24.75 -5.10
CA ALA A 77 -8.98 24.13 -4.41
C ALA A 77 -10.30 24.63 -4.99
N ASN A 78 -11.17 23.71 -5.38
CA ASN A 78 -12.57 24.01 -5.70
C ASN A 78 -13.43 23.46 -4.56
N THR A 79 -13.89 24.33 -3.66
CA THR A 79 -14.53 23.94 -2.38
C THR A 79 -16.05 24.05 -2.37
N ASP A 80 -16.65 24.50 -3.47
CA ASP A 80 -18.11 24.69 -3.58
C ASP A 80 -18.74 23.56 -4.39
N GLN A 81 -18.23 22.33 -4.20
CA GLN A 81 -18.74 21.12 -4.88
C GLN A 81 -19.72 20.38 -3.96
N ALA A 82 -20.70 19.72 -4.55
CA ALA A 82 -21.69 18.93 -3.82
C ALA A 82 -22.15 17.73 -4.66
N TYR A 83 -21.21 17.05 -5.32
CA TYR A 83 -21.52 15.86 -6.10
C TYR A 83 -21.76 14.66 -5.18
N SER A 84 -22.85 13.95 -5.41
CA SER A 84 -23.27 12.79 -4.62
C SER A 84 -24.03 11.82 -5.51
N PRO A 85 -24.29 10.58 -5.05
CA PRO A 85 -25.12 9.63 -5.79
C PRO A 85 -26.54 10.14 -6.08
N ALA A 86 -27.05 11.08 -5.28
CA ALA A 86 -28.38 11.66 -5.45
C ALA A 86 -28.49 12.63 -6.66
N ASN A 87 -27.37 13.16 -7.16
CA ASN A 87 -27.39 14.20 -8.20
C ASN A 87 -26.39 13.98 -9.35
N SER A 88 -25.52 12.98 -9.25
CA SER A 88 -24.47 12.70 -10.21
C SER A 88 -24.05 11.24 -10.14
N GLY A 89 -23.38 10.78 -11.18
CA GLY A 89 -22.83 9.43 -11.27
C GLY A 89 -23.81 8.45 -11.90
N SER A 90 -23.25 7.32 -12.33
CA SER A 90 -23.97 6.21 -12.93
C SER A 90 -24.07 5.07 -11.91
N ILE A 91 -25.28 4.52 -11.77
CA ILE A 91 -25.57 3.40 -10.89
C ILE A 91 -25.71 2.14 -11.74
N GLU A 92 -25.02 1.08 -11.37
CA GLU A 92 -24.98 -0.20 -12.08
C GLU A 92 -25.29 -1.34 -11.11
N ASN A 93 -26.23 -2.22 -11.47
CA ASN A 93 -26.43 -3.47 -10.73
C ASN A 93 -25.37 -4.46 -11.22
N ILE A 94 -24.47 -4.84 -10.32
CA ILE A 94 -23.30 -5.70 -10.62
C ILE A 94 -23.53 -7.16 -10.21
N GLY A 95 -24.77 -7.56 -9.89
CA GLY A 95 -25.14 -8.94 -9.56
C GLY A 95 -25.04 -9.27 -8.07
N ASP A 96 -25.55 -10.44 -7.68
CA ASP A 96 -25.42 -11.00 -6.32
C ASP A 96 -25.84 -10.09 -5.14
N GLY A 97 -26.75 -9.16 -5.40
CA GLY A 97 -27.22 -8.19 -4.40
C GLY A 97 -26.29 -6.99 -4.20
N TRP A 98 -25.31 -6.80 -5.06
CA TRP A 98 -24.39 -5.66 -5.07
C TRP A 98 -24.77 -4.61 -6.10
N ILE A 99 -24.39 -3.37 -5.81
CA ILE A 99 -24.56 -2.23 -6.69
C ILE A 99 -23.25 -1.43 -6.75
N ALA A 100 -22.95 -0.87 -7.91
CA ALA A 100 -21.84 0.05 -8.10
C ALA A 100 -22.36 1.45 -8.41
N TRP A 101 -21.68 2.46 -7.88
CA TRP A 101 -21.82 3.86 -8.24
C TRP A 101 -20.51 4.37 -8.81
N ARG A 102 -20.57 5.05 -9.95
CA ARG A 102 -19.40 5.50 -10.72
C ARG A 102 -19.53 6.97 -11.08
N LEU A 103 -18.49 7.75 -10.86
CA LEU A 103 -18.42 9.14 -11.30
C LEU A 103 -17.04 9.44 -11.87
N ARG A 104 -16.99 9.99 -13.08
CA ARG A 104 -15.74 10.44 -13.69
C ARG A 104 -15.58 11.94 -13.54
N ILE A 105 -14.38 12.37 -13.17
CA ILE A 105 -13.95 13.77 -13.16
C ILE A 105 -12.90 13.93 -14.24
N ASP A 106 -13.18 14.79 -15.22
CA ASP A 106 -12.23 15.25 -16.23
C ASP A 106 -11.82 16.68 -15.90
N ALA A 107 -10.55 16.91 -15.64
CA ALA A 107 -9.99 18.20 -15.28
C ALA A 107 -8.88 18.61 -16.26
N PRO A 108 -9.25 19.16 -17.43
CA PRO A 108 -8.30 19.51 -18.47
C PRO A 108 -7.20 20.46 -17.95
N GLY A 109 -5.96 20.15 -18.31
CA GLY A 109 -4.79 20.95 -17.92
C GLY A 109 -4.25 20.62 -16.52
N SER A 110 -4.98 19.91 -15.66
CA SER A 110 -4.49 19.51 -14.34
C SER A 110 -3.44 18.39 -14.40
N LYS A 111 -2.56 18.37 -13.41
CA LYS A 111 -1.51 17.34 -13.21
C LYS A 111 -1.93 16.26 -12.21
N SER A 112 -2.83 16.58 -11.29
CA SER A 112 -3.36 15.63 -10.32
C SER A 112 -4.71 16.05 -9.78
N ILE A 113 -5.49 15.09 -9.31
CA ILE A 113 -6.81 15.31 -8.70
C ILE A 113 -6.79 14.75 -7.28
N ASN A 114 -7.29 15.53 -6.32
CA ASN A 114 -7.53 15.12 -4.94
C ASN A 114 -8.93 15.55 -4.51
N LEU A 115 -9.62 14.73 -3.71
CA LEU A 115 -10.98 15.02 -3.27
C LEU A 115 -11.03 15.25 -1.75
N GLY A 116 -11.84 16.24 -1.35
CA GLY A 116 -12.41 16.31 -0.02
C GLY A 116 -13.81 15.74 -0.05
N THR A 117 -14.16 14.89 0.92
CA THR A 117 -15.47 14.23 0.96
C THR A 117 -16.08 14.27 2.35
N LEU A 118 -17.41 14.40 2.41
CA LEU A 118 -18.20 13.81 3.48
C LEU A 118 -18.20 12.29 3.24
N PHE A 119 -17.88 11.53 4.27
CA PHE A 119 -17.64 10.10 4.19
C PHE A 119 -18.17 9.40 5.45
N ASP A 120 -19.48 9.18 5.46
CA ASP A 120 -20.21 8.40 6.47
C ASP A 120 -20.94 7.26 5.75
N VAL A 121 -20.16 6.33 5.19
CA VAL A 121 -20.65 5.30 4.27
C VAL A 121 -20.92 3.97 4.99
N PRO A 122 -21.79 3.11 4.46
CA PRO A 122 -22.03 1.77 5.01
C PRO A 122 -20.79 0.88 5.06
N ASP A 123 -20.77 -0.08 5.99
CA ASP A 123 -19.63 -0.99 6.19
C ASP A 123 -19.32 -1.88 4.98
N SER A 124 -20.30 -2.16 4.10
CA SER A 124 -20.05 -2.91 2.86
C SER A 124 -19.36 -2.09 1.77
N THR A 125 -19.14 -0.79 1.98
CA THR A 125 -18.61 0.11 0.94
C THR A 125 -17.13 -0.15 0.68
N ALA A 126 -16.80 -0.40 -0.58
CA ALA A 126 -15.44 -0.32 -1.10
C ALA A 126 -15.37 0.74 -2.21
N LEU A 127 -14.62 1.82 -1.97
CA LEU A 127 -14.41 2.90 -2.93
C LEU A 127 -12.99 2.87 -3.49
N TYR A 128 -12.86 3.09 -4.79
CA TYR A 128 -11.61 3.08 -5.55
C TYR A 128 -11.46 4.37 -6.33
N LEU A 129 -10.23 4.84 -6.42
CA LEU A 129 -9.84 6.00 -7.22
C LEU A 129 -9.02 5.48 -8.39
N LEU A 130 -9.59 5.50 -9.57
CA LEU A 130 -9.00 4.96 -10.79
C LEU A 130 -8.41 6.10 -11.62
N GLY A 131 -7.22 5.87 -12.17
CA GLY A 131 -6.64 6.69 -13.21
C GLY A 131 -7.33 6.50 -14.56
N PRO A 132 -6.86 7.19 -15.61
CA PRO A 132 -7.45 7.13 -16.96
C PRO A 132 -7.37 5.76 -17.63
N ASP A 133 -6.45 4.91 -17.18
CA ASP A 133 -6.27 3.52 -17.63
C ASP A 133 -7.17 2.53 -16.86
N GLY A 134 -8.00 3.01 -15.93
CA GLY A 134 -8.87 2.20 -15.08
C GLY A 134 -8.13 1.47 -13.96
N ASN A 135 -6.84 1.77 -13.74
CA ASN A 135 -6.05 1.20 -12.66
C ASN A 135 -6.05 2.13 -11.44
N THR A 136 -5.91 1.55 -10.25
CA THR A 136 -5.68 2.33 -9.03
C THR A 136 -4.32 2.01 -8.45
N PRO A 137 -3.53 3.01 -8.04
CA PRO A 137 -2.33 2.80 -7.25
C PRO A 137 -2.66 2.59 -5.76
N TYR A 138 -3.92 2.68 -5.36
CA TYR A 138 -4.38 2.67 -3.97
C TYR A 138 -5.18 1.41 -3.64
N ARG A 139 -5.23 1.08 -2.35
CA ARG A 139 -6.22 0.12 -1.85
C ARG A 139 -7.63 0.70 -1.90
N ALA A 140 -8.63 -0.16 -1.75
CA ALA A 140 -10.00 0.27 -1.49
C ALA A 140 -10.07 1.14 -0.23
N ILE A 141 -10.86 2.21 -0.31
CA ILE A 141 -11.25 3.09 0.78
C ILE A 141 -12.58 2.57 1.33
N THR A 142 -12.67 2.40 2.65
CA THR A 142 -13.78 1.73 3.34
C THR A 142 -14.37 2.62 4.42
N SER A 143 -15.50 2.24 5.03
CA SER A 143 -16.11 3.00 6.15
C SER A 143 -15.12 3.32 7.27
N GLU A 144 -14.14 2.43 7.51
CA GLU A 144 -13.09 2.59 8.52
C GLU A 144 -12.16 3.79 8.26
N ASP A 145 -12.05 4.24 7.01
CA ASP A 145 -11.21 5.38 6.63
C ASP A 145 -11.86 6.73 6.96
N GLY A 146 -13.19 6.78 7.00
CA GLY A 146 -13.94 7.97 7.32
C GLY A 146 -13.67 8.42 8.75
N THR A 147 -13.00 9.56 8.94
CA THR A 147 -12.84 10.11 10.28
C THR A 147 -13.71 11.33 10.51
N ARG A 148 -14.56 11.26 11.55
CA ARG A 148 -15.50 12.33 11.92
C ARG A 148 -16.46 12.68 10.76
N GLY A 149 -16.79 11.69 9.94
CA GLY A 149 -17.62 11.85 8.76
C GLY A 149 -16.94 12.54 7.58
N GLU A 150 -15.61 12.72 7.59
CA GLU A 150 -14.86 13.25 6.45
C GLU A 150 -13.75 12.28 6.03
N PHE A 151 -13.44 12.30 4.74
CA PHE A 151 -12.26 11.64 4.19
C PHE A 151 -11.64 12.50 3.08
N TRP A 152 -10.34 12.71 3.18
CA TRP A 152 -9.55 13.35 2.12
C TRP A 152 -8.76 12.29 1.37
N THR A 153 -8.93 12.22 0.06
CA THR A 153 -8.36 11.12 -0.72
C THR A 153 -6.85 11.26 -0.89
N PRO A 154 -6.10 10.20 -1.19
CA PRO A 154 -4.82 10.41 -1.88
C PRO A 154 -5.04 11.06 -3.26
N MET A 155 -3.99 11.63 -3.84
CA MET A 155 -4.06 12.27 -5.16
C MET A 155 -3.96 11.24 -6.29
N ILE A 156 -4.74 11.34 -7.36
CA ILE A 156 -4.45 10.62 -8.60
C ILE A 156 -3.64 11.55 -9.49
N GLU A 157 -2.46 11.11 -9.92
CA GLU A 157 -1.53 11.89 -10.76
C GLU A 157 -1.92 11.80 -12.25
N ALA A 158 -3.13 12.29 -12.55
CA ALA A 158 -3.67 12.39 -13.89
C ALA A 158 -4.71 13.53 -13.96
N PRO A 159 -4.97 14.07 -15.17
CA PRO A 159 -6.06 15.03 -15.40
C PRO A 159 -7.45 14.38 -15.34
N VAL A 160 -7.52 13.06 -15.12
CA VAL A 160 -8.78 12.31 -15.07
C VAL A 160 -8.75 11.37 -13.88
N MET A 161 -9.85 11.35 -13.12
CA MET A 161 -10.09 10.41 -12.03
C MET A 161 -11.48 9.79 -12.21
N GLU A 162 -11.58 8.47 -12.16
CA GLU A 162 -12.87 7.79 -11.98
C GLU A 162 -12.98 7.33 -10.53
N ILE A 163 -14.08 7.70 -9.90
CA ILE A 163 -14.48 7.26 -8.57
C ILE A 163 -15.42 6.08 -8.78
N TYR A 164 -15.02 4.90 -8.31
CA TYR A 164 -15.80 3.67 -8.41
C TYR A 164 -16.10 3.20 -6.98
N ALA A 165 -17.37 3.09 -6.60
CA ALA A 165 -17.78 2.58 -5.29
C ALA A 165 -18.72 1.39 -5.47
N GLU A 166 -18.45 0.29 -4.78
CA GLU A 166 -19.33 -0.88 -4.70
C GLU A 166 -19.82 -1.09 -3.27
N MET A 167 -21.06 -1.56 -3.12
CA MET A 167 -21.72 -1.82 -1.84
C MET A 167 -22.89 -2.79 -2.01
N LEU A 168 -23.42 -3.29 -0.88
CA LEU A 168 -24.68 -4.03 -0.90
C LEU A 168 -25.85 -3.14 -1.34
N ALA A 169 -26.69 -3.65 -2.24
CA ALA A 169 -27.78 -2.88 -2.84
C ALA A 169 -28.81 -2.38 -1.81
N ASN A 170 -29.02 -3.11 -0.70
CA ASN A 170 -29.89 -2.69 0.40
C ASN A 170 -29.30 -1.56 1.25
N GLU A 171 -28.02 -1.24 1.10
CA GLU A 171 -27.31 -0.17 1.82
C GLU A 171 -27.09 1.08 0.96
N PHE A 172 -27.45 1.05 -0.33
CA PHE A 172 -27.26 2.17 -1.26
C PHE A 172 -27.88 3.48 -0.76
N ALA A 173 -29.06 3.44 -0.14
CA ALA A 173 -29.71 4.64 0.39
C ALA A 173 -28.90 5.31 1.52
N ALA A 174 -28.17 4.51 2.31
CA ALA A 174 -27.27 5.03 3.35
C ALA A 174 -25.98 5.59 2.73
N PHE A 175 -25.43 4.94 1.70
CA PHE A 175 -24.30 5.48 0.92
C PHE A 175 -24.66 6.82 0.25
N GLU A 176 -25.82 6.91 -0.40
CA GLU A 176 -26.31 8.14 -1.04
C GLU A 176 -26.43 9.32 -0.06
N ALA A 177 -26.87 9.06 1.18
CA ALA A 177 -26.98 10.08 2.22
C ALA A 177 -25.63 10.43 2.88
N GLY A 178 -24.68 9.50 2.89
CA GLY A 178 -23.43 9.58 3.63
C GLY A 178 -22.20 9.98 2.82
N PHE A 179 -22.27 9.93 1.48
CA PHE A 179 -21.15 10.26 0.59
C PHE A 179 -21.41 11.53 -0.22
N VAL A 180 -20.57 12.55 -0.05
CA VAL A 180 -20.61 13.79 -0.82
C VAL A 180 -19.20 14.26 -1.12
N ILE A 181 -18.90 14.56 -2.38
CA ILE A 181 -17.68 15.25 -2.78
C ILE A 181 -17.86 16.74 -2.49
N THR A 182 -17.14 17.23 -1.49
CA THR A 182 -17.19 18.63 -1.03
C THR A 182 -16.10 19.49 -1.65
N SER A 183 -15.02 18.86 -2.14
CA SER A 183 -13.95 19.57 -2.81
C SER A 183 -13.29 18.74 -3.90
N ILE A 184 -12.97 19.39 -5.02
CA ILE A 184 -12.15 18.84 -6.11
C ILE A 184 -10.92 19.73 -6.25
N ASN A 185 -9.76 19.24 -5.84
CA ASN A 185 -8.49 19.97 -5.85
C ASN A 185 -7.70 19.57 -7.10
N LEU A 186 -7.32 20.58 -7.89
CA LEU A 186 -6.67 20.39 -9.19
C LEU A 186 -5.21 20.82 -9.09
N GLY A 187 -4.31 19.84 -9.13
CA GLY A 187 -2.87 20.04 -9.12
C GLY A 187 -2.39 20.73 -10.39
N PHE A 188 -1.47 21.68 -10.24
CA PHE A 188 -0.79 22.34 -11.36
C PHE A 188 0.69 21.99 -11.46
N GLU A 189 1.26 21.35 -10.42
CA GLU A 189 2.64 20.89 -10.42
C GLU A 189 2.71 19.38 -10.68
N ASP A 190 3.70 18.99 -11.46
CA ASP A 190 3.98 17.60 -11.74
C ASP A 190 4.91 17.01 -10.67
N LEU A 191 4.43 15.97 -9.99
CA LEU A 191 5.19 15.29 -8.94
C LEU A 191 5.74 13.94 -9.41
N ARG A 192 5.52 13.54 -10.68
CA ARG A 192 5.83 12.17 -11.13
C ARG A 192 6.16 11.93 -12.60
N LEU A 193 6.28 12.90 -13.51
CA LEU A 193 6.36 12.59 -14.94
C LEU A 193 7.48 11.60 -15.34
N THR A 194 7.04 10.35 -15.50
CA THR A 194 7.62 9.27 -16.30
C THR A 194 7.01 9.36 -17.69
N ASN A 195 7.57 10.20 -18.55
CA ASN A 195 7.44 10.00 -19.99
C ASN A 195 8.80 10.32 -20.61
N ALA A 196 9.41 9.28 -21.17
CA ALA A 196 10.41 9.44 -22.22
C ALA A 196 9.83 10.37 -23.30
N PHE A 197 10.68 11.23 -23.89
CA PHE A 197 10.36 12.25 -24.89
C PHE A 197 9.91 13.61 -24.34
N ALA A 198 10.87 14.39 -23.81
CA ALA A 198 11.15 15.78 -24.21
C ALA A 198 12.25 16.38 -23.29
N ASP A 199 13.50 16.21 -23.72
CA ASP A 199 14.56 17.24 -23.64
C ASP A 199 13.91 18.56 -24.12
N ASP A 200 13.81 19.62 -23.31
CA ASP A 200 14.59 20.86 -23.53
C ASP A 200 14.24 21.95 -22.46
N ARG A 201 13.85 21.58 -21.22
CA ARG A 201 13.40 22.59 -20.23
C ARG A 201 14.49 22.98 -19.24
N GLU A 202 14.66 24.28 -19.04
CA GLU A 202 15.66 24.90 -18.14
C GLU A 202 15.48 24.44 -16.68
N GLU A 203 16.59 24.50 -15.94
CA GLU A 203 16.86 23.92 -14.62
C GLU A 203 16.00 24.46 -13.43
N GLY A 204 14.80 24.99 -13.69
CA GLY A 204 13.94 25.64 -12.68
C GLY A 204 12.43 25.34 -12.76
N GLU A 205 11.99 24.34 -13.53
CA GLU A 205 10.57 24.25 -13.95
C GLU A 205 9.69 23.13 -13.37
N ARG A 206 10.09 22.24 -12.44
CA ARG A 206 9.23 21.07 -12.12
C ARG A 206 9.26 20.66 -10.65
N GLY A 207 8.29 19.84 -10.21
CA GLY A 207 8.20 19.20 -8.89
C GLY A 207 9.28 18.12 -8.66
N ILE A 208 10.52 18.49 -8.95
CA ILE A 208 11.76 17.74 -8.82
C ILE A 208 12.63 18.48 -7.80
N SER A 209 13.11 17.78 -6.77
CA SER A 209 14.06 18.37 -5.84
C SER A 209 15.41 18.56 -6.51
N ALA A 210 16.18 19.58 -6.14
CA ALA A 210 17.46 19.88 -6.77
C ALA A 210 18.49 18.74 -6.64
N ALA A 211 19.38 18.64 -7.63
CA ALA A 211 20.25 17.47 -7.83
C ALA A 211 21.21 17.16 -6.67
N CYS A 212 21.62 18.16 -5.88
CA CYS A 212 22.56 17.96 -4.78
C CYS A 212 21.94 17.25 -3.56
N ASN A 213 20.61 17.11 -3.50
CA ASN A 213 19.97 16.28 -2.50
C ASN A 213 20.40 14.81 -2.63
N VAL A 214 20.34 14.09 -1.51
CA VAL A 214 20.78 12.69 -1.41
C VAL A 214 19.56 11.82 -1.16
N ASP A 215 19.30 10.83 -2.01
CA ASP A 215 18.21 9.85 -1.75
C ASP A 215 18.48 9.08 -0.45
N VAL A 216 17.42 8.74 0.29
CA VAL A 216 17.54 7.96 1.54
C VAL A 216 18.06 6.54 1.33
N LEU A 217 18.03 6.02 0.09
CA LEU A 217 18.62 4.72 -0.30
C LEU A 217 20.13 4.80 -0.58
N CYS A 218 20.73 5.99 -0.52
CA CYS A 218 22.18 6.13 -0.61
C CYS A 218 22.86 5.72 0.71
N PRO A 219 24.18 5.42 0.70
CA PRO A 219 24.91 4.95 1.89
C PRO A 219 24.81 5.86 3.12
N GLN A 220 24.56 7.16 2.92
CA GLN A 220 24.29 8.12 3.98
C GLN A 220 23.06 7.75 4.83
N GLY A 221 22.08 7.05 4.24
CA GLY A 221 20.86 6.58 4.88
C GLY A 221 20.98 5.24 5.60
N ASP A 222 22.00 4.42 5.32
CA ASP A 222 22.16 3.08 5.92
C ASP A 222 22.08 3.09 7.46
N PRO A 223 22.67 4.08 8.18
CA PRO A 223 22.57 4.12 9.64
C PRO A 223 21.21 4.59 10.18
N TRP A 224 20.30 5.06 9.32
CA TRP A 224 19.11 5.84 9.69
C TRP A 224 17.79 5.21 9.22
N GLN A 225 17.77 3.91 8.89
CA GLN A 225 16.60 3.24 8.32
C GLN A 225 15.33 3.41 9.18
N ASP A 226 15.44 3.38 10.51
CA ASP A 226 14.28 3.61 11.39
C ASP A 226 13.79 5.05 11.30
N GLN A 227 14.69 6.03 11.34
CA GLN A 227 14.32 7.44 11.22
C GLN A 227 13.75 7.75 9.83
N ILE A 228 14.25 7.11 8.77
CA ILE A 228 13.70 7.20 7.42
C ILE A 228 12.24 6.73 7.39
N ARG A 229 11.91 5.62 8.07
CA ARG A 229 10.54 5.08 8.17
C ARG A 229 9.59 5.94 9.02
N SER A 230 10.11 6.87 9.82
CA SER A 230 9.29 7.81 10.61
C SER A 230 8.78 9.01 9.81
N VAL A 231 9.45 9.38 8.71
CA VAL A 231 9.18 10.62 7.96
C VAL A 231 8.12 10.41 6.88
N GLY A 232 7.17 11.35 6.80
CA GLY A 232 6.11 11.37 5.78
C GLY A 232 5.96 12.73 5.11
N ARG A 233 5.46 12.72 3.87
CA ARG A 233 5.07 13.93 3.11
C ARG A 233 3.64 14.28 3.43
N THR A 234 3.35 15.53 3.78
CA THR A 234 1.98 15.97 4.06
C THR A 234 1.40 16.79 2.92
N LEU A 235 0.13 16.55 2.59
CA LEU A 235 -0.71 17.38 1.75
C LEU A 235 -1.90 17.86 2.56
N ARG A 236 -1.96 19.16 2.89
CA ARG A 236 -3.07 19.75 3.65
C ARG A 236 -4.09 20.37 2.71
N SER A 237 -5.36 20.06 2.90
CA SER A 237 -6.48 20.61 2.14
C SER A 237 -6.27 20.47 0.62
N GLY A 238 -5.69 19.34 0.20
CA GLY A 238 -5.40 19.04 -1.22
C GLY A 238 -4.37 19.94 -1.91
N THR A 239 -3.78 20.93 -1.21
CA THR A 239 -3.07 22.04 -1.88
C THR A 239 -1.69 22.36 -1.34
N ALA A 240 -1.45 22.19 -0.03
CA ALA A 240 -0.23 22.66 0.61
C ALA A 240 0.70 21.52 1.00
N LEU A 241 1.93 21.52 0.46
CA LEU A 241 2.97 20.53 0.75
C LEU A 241 3.87 20.94 1.90
N CYS A 242 4.14 19.96 2.76
CA CYS A 242 5.12 20.00 3.86
C CYS A 242 5.65 18.58 4.14
N SER A 243 6.48 18.46 5.16
CA SER A 243 6.99 17.21 5.73
C SER A 243 6.62 17.09 7.21
N GLY A 244 6.83 15.91 7.78
CA GLY A 244 6.78 15.71 9.23
C GLY A 244 7.26 14.30 9.61
N ALA A 245 7.11 13.94 10.88
CA ALA A 245 7.53 12.62 11.35
C ALA A 245 6.62 12.06 12.46
N MET A 246 6.49 10.74 12.49
CA MET A 246 5.92 10.00 13.62
C MET A 246 6.83 10.09 14.84
N ILE A 247 6.26 10.29 16.03
CA ILE A 247 7.02 10.54 17.25
C ILE A 247 6.51 9.72 18.44
N ASN A 248 7.44 9.10 19.17
CA ASN A 248 7.15 8.26 20.33
C ASN A 248 6.79 9.09 21.57
N ASN A 249 6.13 8.47 22.55
CA ASN A 249 5.82 9.04 23.86
C ASN A 249 6.24 8.08 24.99
N THR A 250 6.31 8.57 26.22
CA THR A 250 6.84 7.77 27.35
C THR A 250 5.97 6.56 27.76
N ALA A 251 4.72 6.47 27.30
CA ALA A 251 3.91 5.27 27.45
C ALA A 251 4.30 4.16 26.45
N GLN A 252 5.06 4.49 25.39
CA GLN A 252 5.44 3.58 24.30
C GLN A 252 4.23 2.82 23.72
N ASP A 253 3.08 3.48 23.71
CA ASP A 253 1.79 2.90 23.32
C ASP A 253 1.54 3.00 21.81
N ARG A 254 2.47 3.60 21.05
CA ARG A 254 2.37 3.84 19.61
C ARG A 254 1.14 4.68 19.24
N THR A 255 0.67 5.55 20.14
CA THR A 255 -0.29 6.61 19.77
C THR A 255 0.27 7.35 18.55
N PRO A 256 -0.49 7.49 17.45
CA PRO A 256 0.05 7.93 16.16
C PRO A 256 0.27 9.45 16.10
N TYR A 257 1.11 9.97 17.00
CA TYR A 257 1.50 11.35 17.01
C TYR A 257 2.42 11.65 15.84
N PHE A 258 2.10 12.74 15.13
CA PHE A 258 2.85 13.24 13.98
C PHE A 258 3.26 14.69 14.23
N ILE A 259 4.56 14.97 14.21
CA ILE A 259 5.12 16.30 14.45
C ILE A 259 5.48 16.97 13.12
N THR A 260 5.13 18.25 12.98
CA THR A 260 5.41 19.09 11.81
C THR A 260 5.58 20.56 12.23
N ALA A 261 5.75 21.49 11.29
CA ALA A 261 5.90 22.92 11.57
C ALA A 261 4.54 23.62 11.75
N ASP A 262 4.50 24.73 12.49
CA ASP A 262 3.30 25.54 12.69
C ASP A 262 2.92 26.32 11.42
N HIS A 263 3.91 26.81 10.68
CA HIS A 263 3.72 27.50 9.42
C HIS A 263 3.21 26.59 8.30
N CYS A 264 3.27 25.26 8.47
CA CYS A 264 2.55 24.29 7.65
C CYS A 264 1.02 24.33 7.90
N GLY A 265 0.52 25.24 8.74
CA GLY A 265 -0.85 25.77 8.67
C GLY A 265 -1.98 24.84 9.14
N ALA A 266 -1.65 23.75 9.84
CA ALA A 266 -2.65 22.87 10.44
C ALA A 266 -3.39 23.59 11.58
N THR A 267 -4.71 23.66 11.52
CA THR A 267 -5.60 24.29 12.51
C THR A 267 -6.60 23.27 13.03
N ALA A 268 -7.33 23.60 14.09
CA ALA A 268 -8.43 22.75 14.55
C ALA A 268 -9.52 22.54 13.49
N SER A 269 -9.64 23.46 12.51
CA SER A 269 -10.66 23.40 11.45
C SER A 269 -10.20 22.69 10.18
N ASN A 270 -8.90 22.42 10.01
CA ASN A 270 -8.39 21.79 8.78
C ASN A 270 -7.43 20.61 9.03
N ALA A 271 -7.13 20.26 10.29
CA ALA A 271 -6.24 19.14 10.60
C ALA A 271 -6.77 17.79 10.06
N ASN A 272 -8.10 17.62 10.00
CA ASN A 272 -8.72 16.44 9.41
C ASN A 272 -8.59 16.38 7.87
N GLN A 273 -8.09 17.45 7.24
CA GLN A 273 -7.89 17.56 5.79
C GLN A 273 -6.46 17.23 5.35
N ILE A 274 -5.68 16.61 6.23
CA ILE A 274 -4.28 16.26 5.98
C ILE A 274 -4.20 14.83 5.49
N VAL A 275 -3.53 14.65 4.36
CA VAL A 275 -3.10 13.35 3.84
C VAL A 275 -1.60 13.23 4.03
N ILE A 276 -1.15 12.12 4.61
CA ILE A 276 0.27 11.83 4.85
C ILE A 276 0.68 10.66 3.97
N TYR A 277 1.68 10.85 3.12
CA TYR A 277 2.25 9.80 2.28
C TYR A 277 3.50 9.22 2.94
N TRP A 278 3.48 7.91 3.10
CA TRP A 278 4.54 7.10 3.69
C TRP A 278 5.37 6.44 2.61
N ASN A 279 6.62 6.10 2.96
CA ASN A 279 7.53 5.35 2.09
C ASN A 279 7.66 5.89 0.65
N TYR A 280 7.42 7.19 0.47
CA TYR A 280 7.61 7.88 -0.80
C TYR A 280 9.09 8.26 -0.98
N GLN A 281 9.87 7.33 -1.53
CA GLN A 281 11.29 7.52 -1.82
C GLN A 281 11.68 6.87 -3.14
N ASN A 282 12.78 7.33 -3.74
CA ASN A 282 13.32 6.70 -4.92
C ASN A 282 13.79 5.27 -4.59
N SER A 283 13.52 4.31 -5.46
CA SER A 283 13.82 2.88 -5.22
C SER A 283 15.31 2.52 -5.28
N PHE A 284 16.17 3.45 -5.70
CA PHE A 284 17.62 3.28 -5.74
C PHE A 284 18.33 4.60 -5.40
N CYS A 285 19.61 4.52 -5.02
CA CYS A 285 20.44 5.70 -4.82
C CYS A 285 20.79 6.35 -6.16
N ARG A 286 20.28 7.55 -6.44
CA ARG A 286 20.77 8.38 -7.55
C ARG A 286 22.01 9.12 -7.09
N THR A 287 23.02 9.20 -7.95
CA THR A 287 24.27 9.88 -7.63
C THR A 287 24.02 11.35 -7.28
N PRO A 288 24.31 11.81 -6.05
CA PRO A 288 24.10 13.20 -5.68
C PRO A 288 24.88 14.16 -6.58
N GLY A 289 24.24 15.26 -6.98
CA GLY A 289 24.77 16.25 -7.92
C GLY A 289 24.69 15.85 -9.40
N SER A 290 24.24 14.63 -9.73
CA SER A 290 24.00 14.22 -11.11
C SER A 290 22.66 14.74 -11.62
N ALA A 291 22.53 14.88 -12.94
CA ALA A 291 21.25 15.19 -13.59
C ALA A 291 20.13 14.22 -13.14
N GLN A 292 20.44 12.93 -12.99
CA GLN A 292 19.46 11.94 -12.53
C GLN A 292 18.89 12.26 -11.14
N SER A 293 19.72 12.73 -10.21
CA SER A 293 19.26 13.13 -8.88
C SER A 293 18.37 14.38 -8.92
N GLY A 294 18.56 15.25 -9.91
CA GLY A 294 17.70 16.41 -10.15
C GLY A 294 16.46 16.11 -10.99
N GLN A 295 16.32 14.89 -11.52
CA GLN A 295 15.16 14.47 -12.30
C GLN A 295 14.09 13.85 -11.40
N ASN A 296 12.94 13.57 -12.01
CA ASN A 296 11.85 12.87 -11.36
C ASN A 296 12.28 11.48 -10.87
N GLY A 297 11.83 11.10 -9.67
CA GLY A 297 12.08 9.78 -9.12
C GLY A 297 10.99 8.79 -9.50
N ASN A 298 11.04 7.62 -8.85
CA ASN A 298 10.04 6.57 -9.05
C ASN A 298 9.31 6.18 -7.75
N GLY A 299 9.32 7.03 -6.73
CA GLY A 299 8.73 6.72 -5.43
C GLY A 299 7.21 6.54 -5.48
N SER A 300 6.69 5.53 -4.78
CA SER A 300 5.25 5.26 -4.73
C SER A 300 4.53 6.16 -3.73
N LEU A 301 3.34 6.62 -4.09
CA LEU A 301 2.41 7.34 -3.19
C LEU A 301 1.33 6.43 -2.62
N SER A 302 1.35 5.13 -2.94
CA SER A 302 0.29 4.16 -2.60
C SER A 302 0.03 4.00 -1.10
N GLN A 303 1.02 4.31 -0.26
CA GLN A 303 0.93 4.17 1.19
C GLN A 303 0.63 5.51 1.84
N PHE A 304 -0.56 5.66 2.41
CA PHE A 304 -1.00 6.92 2.99
C PHE A 304 -1.83 6.73 4.25
N SER A 305 -1.91 7.80 5.05
CA SER A 305 -2.90 8.00 6.10
C SER A 305 -3.70 9.27 5.80
N SER A 306 -4.97 9.29 6.17
CA SER A 306 -5.85 10.43 5.95
C SER A 306 -6.52 10.84 7.25
N GLY A 307 -6.61 12.15 7.47
CA GLY A 307 -7.23 12.73 8.64
C GLY A 307 -6.32 12.77 9.87
N THR A 308 -6.21 13.95 10.46
CA THR A 308 -5.55 14.13 11.76
C THR A 308 -6.39 14.98 12.70
N THR A 309 -6.12 14.89 14.00
CA THR A 309 -6.62 15.78 15.03
C THR A 309 -5.48 16.67 15.52
N LEU A 310 -5.72 17.97 15.61
CA LEU A 310 -4.76 18.90 16.20
C LEU A 310 -4.63 18.67 17.70
N ARG A 311 -3.40 18.43 18.19
CA ARG A 311 -3.11 18.29 19.63
C ARG A 311 -2.45 19.53 20.20
N MET A 312 -1.47 20.08 19.50
CA MET A 312 -0.70 21.22 19.99
C MET A 312 -0.15 22.07 18.84
N ARG A 313 -0.07 23.39 19.06
CA ARG A 313 0.57 24.36 18.15
C ARG A 313 1.35 25.40 18.93
N ARG A 314 2.50 25.84 18.40
CA ARG A 314 3.31 26.89 19.04
C ARG A 314 3.95 27.93 18.10
N GLY A 315 3.17 28.52 17.22
CA GLY A 315 3.59 29.78 16.58
C GLY A 315 3.66 30.97 17.57
N PRO A 316 4.54 31.97 17.35
CA PRO A 316 5.72 31.93 16.49
C PRO A 316 6.99 31.46 17.23
N SER A 317 6.98 31.45 18.57
CA SER A 317 8.19 31.24 19.38
C SER A 317 8.89 29.90 19.17
N SER A 318 8.13 28.88 18.72
CA SER A 318 8.62 27.55 18.40
C SER A 318 7.70 26.94 17.36
N ASP A 319 8.00 27.18 16.09
CA ASP A 319 7.28 26.75 14.89
C ASP A 319 7.09 25.22 14.79
N ILE A 320 6.29 24.67 15.69
CA ILE A 320 6.05 23.24 15.91
C ILE A 320 4.55 23.04 16.13
N THR A 321 4.04 22.02 15.47
CA THR A 321 2.69 21.47 15.62
C THR A 321 2.77 19.99 15.92
N LEU A 322 1.95 19.52 16.85
CA LEU A 322 1.71 18.10 17.09
C LEU A 322 0.28 17.76 16.63
N LEU A 323 0.20 16.76 15.76
CA LEU A 323 -1.01 16.14 15.27
C LEU A 323 -1.11 14.72 15.83
N GLU A 324 -2.32 14.19 15.87
CA GLU A 324 -2.58 12.76 16.05
C GLU A 324 -3.31 12.26 14.82
N ILE A 325 -2.75 11.27 14.13
CA ILE A 325 -3.41 10.67 12.98
C ILE A 325 -4.62 9.90 13.50
N ASN A 326 -5.77 10.11 12.88
CA ASN A 326 -7.01 9.57 13.43
C ASN A 326 -7.05 8.04 13.39
N ASN A 327 -6.56 7.47 12.29
CA ASN A 327 -6.36 6.03 12.12
C ASN A 327 -4.85 5.74 12.05
N PRO A 328 -4.31 4.81 12.86
CA PRO A 328 -2.91 4.47 12.78
C PRO A 328 -2.55 3.97 11.36
N PRO A 329 -1.34 4.23 10.85
CA PRO A 329 -0.89 3.63 9.61
C PRO A 329 -1.04 2.10 9.65
N PRO A 330 -1.45 1.45 8.55
CA PRO A 330 -1.40 0.00 8.43
C PRO A 330 -0.02 -0.53 8.78
N SER A 331 0.04 -1.62 9.55
CA SER A 331 1.31 -2.24 10.00
C SER A 331 2.24 -2.62 8.84
N GLY A 332 1.69 -2.75 7.62
CA GLY A 332 2.44 -3.07 6.41
C GLY A 332 3.24 -1.94 5.81
N TYR A 333 2.99 -0.74 6.31
CA TYR A 333 3.83 0.40 5.96
C TYR A 333 5.09 0.41 6.82
N ASN A 334 5.16 -0.42 7.87
CA ASN A 334 6.34 -0.64 8.70
C ASN A 334 6.88 0.67 9.29
N ILE A 335 5.97 1.49 9.84
CA ILE A 335 6.27 2.86 10.27
C ILE A 335 6.98 2.86 11.63
N HIS A 336 7.94 3.78 11.79
CA HIS A 336 8.71 3.95 13.02
C HIS A 336 8.26 5.19 13.78
N TRP A 337 8.05 5.08 15.10
CA TRP A 337 7.80 6.22 15.98
C TRP A 337 9.15 6.72 16.49
N ALA A 338 9.63 7.82 15.95
CA ALA A 338 10.95 8.34 16.29
C ALA A 338 11.05 8.77 17.76
N GLY A 339 12.23 8.54 18.34
CA GLY A 339 12.59 9.07 19.66
C GLY A 339 12.81 10.59 19.64
N TRP A 340 12.91 11.20 20.81
CA TRP A 340 13.12 12.65 20.97
C TRP A 340 14.09 12.97 22.10
N ASP A 341 14.73 14.14 22.01
CA ASP A 341 15.66 14.67 23.00
C ASP A 341 15.34 16.15 23.29
N ARG A 342 15.03 16.44 24.54
CA ARG A 342 14.67 17.78 25.03
C ARG A 342 15.75 18.45 25.90
N ASN A 343 16.98 17.92 25.93
CA ASN A 343 18.06 18.48 26.75
C ASN A 343 18.55 19.87 26.29
N ASN A 344 18.07 20.37 25.14
CA ASN A 344 18.36 21.71 24.61
C ASN A 344 19.86 22.00 24.42
N ASN A 345 20.65 20.97 24.13
CA ASN A 345 22.09 21.07 23.86
C ASN A 345 22.34 21.20 22.36
N ASN A 346 23.49 21.74 21.97
CA ASN A 346 23.93 21.65 20.57
C ASN A 346 24.24 20.20 20.21
N SER A 347 23.94 19.81 18.97
CA SER A 347 24.27 18.50 18.42
C SER A 347 25.52 18.59 17.56
N SER A 348 26.50 17.72 17.79
CA SER A 348 27.75 17.69 17.02
C SER A 348 27.60 17.11 15.61
N SER A 349 26.61 16.24 15.41
CA SER A 349 26.36 15.56 14.14
C SER A 349 24.97 14.92 14.11
N GLY A 350 24.49 14.61 12.91
CA GLY A 350 23.21 13.95 12.70
C GLY A 350 22.70 14.20 11.29
N VAL A 351 21.38 14.12 11.11
CA VAL A 351 20.73 14.23 9.80
C VAL A 351 19.40 15.00 9.86
N GLY A 352 19.05 15.67 8.77
CA GLY A 352 17.67 16.01 8.44
C GLY A 352 17.14 15.01 7.41
N ILE A 353 15.91 14.52 7.59
CA ILE A 353 15.24 13.62 6.63
C ILE A 353 13.92 14.26 6.23
N HIS A 354 13.71 14.50 4.94
CA HIS A 354 12.71 15.46 4.47
C HIS A 354 12.23 15.17 3.05
N HIS A 355 11.16 15.87 2.63
CA HIS A 355 10.64 15.87 1.26
C HIS A 355 10.84 17.24 0.58
N PRO A 356 12.01 17.50 -0.03
CA PRO A 356 12.29 18.76 -0.70
C PRO A 356 11.44 18.90 -1.97
N ALA A 357 10.89 20.08 -2.21
CA ALA A 357 9.83 20.35 -3.19
C ALA A 357 8.56 19.48 -3.03
N GLY A 358 8.46 18.69 -1.95
CA GLY A 358 7.46 17.63 -1.82
C GLY A 358 7.69 16.42 -2.74
N ALA A 359 8.89 16.28 -3.29
CA ALA A 359 9.35 15.13 -4.07
C ALA A 359 9.80 13.96 -3.16
N GLU A 360 10.48 12.96 -3.72
CA GLU A 360 10.95 11.78 -2.98
C GLU A 360 11.77 12.14 -1.75
N LYS A 361 11.67 11.29 -0.72
CA LYS A 361 12.38 11.46 0.55
C LYS A 361 13.90 11.53 0.36
N ARG A 362 14.53 12.55 0.96
CA ARG A 362 15.96 12.80 0.94
C ARG A 362 16.54 12.85 2.35
N ILE A 363 17.86 12.71 2.43
CA ILE A 363 18.64 12.85 3.66
C ILE A 363 19.73 13.92 3.49
N SER A 364 19.89 14.77 4.49
CA SER A 364 20.95 15.79 4.55
C SER A 364 21.74 15.60 5.84
N THR A 365 23.06 15.47 5.73
CA THR A 365 23.93 15.18 6.89
C THR A 365 24.58 16.45 7.41
N TYR A 366 24.78 16.55 8.72
CA TYR A 366 25.64 17.56 9.32
C TYR A 366 26.68 16.89 10.22
N SER A 367 27.90 17.42 10.19
CA SER A 367 29.04 16.96 10.99
C SER A 367 29.75 18.11 11.74
N SER A 368 29.22 19.33 11.62
CA SER A 368 29.58 20.47 12.44
C SER A 368 28.55 20.65 13.56
N SER A 369 28.99 21.15 14.71
CA SER A 369 28.06 21.41 15.81
C SER A 369 27.00 22.42 15.37
N THR A 370 25.74 22.11 15.65
CA THR A 370 24.66 23.10 15.58
C THR A 370 24.97 24.28 16.50
N SER A 371 24.39 25.44 16.22
CA SER A 371 24.39 26.58 17.16
C SER A 371 22.96 27.00 17.48
N GLN A 372 22.74 27.59 18.65
CA GLN A 372 21.42 28.10 19.02
C GLN A 372 21.32 29.58 18.69
N SER A 373 20.24 29.97 18.02
CA SER A 373 19.95 31.36 17.71
C SER A 373 18.43 31.60 17.70
N THR A 374 18.02 32.85 17.87
CA THR A 374 16.67 33.27 17.54
C THR A 374 16.73 33.93 16.17
N VAL A 375 16.07 33.31 15.19
CA VAL A 375 16.05 33.81 13.81
C VAL A 375 14.70 34.39 13.48
N PHE A 376 14.70 35.52 12.79
CA PHE A 376 13.47 36.06 12.21
C PHE A 376 13.23 35.39 10.86
N ILE A 377 12.12 34.66 10.76
CA ILE A 377 11.68 34.01 9.52
C ILE A 377 10.46 34.75 9.00
N ILE A 378 10.52 35.22 7.75
CA ILE A 378 9.40 35.89 7.08
C ILE A 378 8.20 34.94 7.05
N GLY A 379 7.01 35.44 7.39
CA GLY A 379 5.79 34.63 7.47
C GLY A 379 5.58 33.90 8.80
N ILE A 380 6.61 33.82 9.67
CA ILE A 380 6.51 33.20 11.00
C ILE A 380 6.77 34.22 12.12
N GLY A 381 7.92 34.90 12.09
CA GLY A 381 8.41 35.74 13.17
C GLY A 381 9.69 35.20 13.80
N ASN A 382 9.92 35.50 15.09
CA ASN A 382 11.12 35.08 15.80
C ASN A 382 11.01 33.63 16.30
N VAL A 383 11.84 32.73 15.75
CA VAL A 383 11.86 31.31 16.08
C VAL A 383 13.16 30.94 16.79
N ALA A 384 13.05 30.35 17.99
CA ALA A 384 14.18 29.82 18.72
C ALA A 384 14.68 28.52 18.08
N SER A 385 15.82 28.58 17.39
CA SER A 385 16.25 27.56 16.43
C SER A 385 17.64 26.99 16.70
N TYR A 386 17.86 25.76 16.26
CA TYR A 386 19.18 25.27 15.90
C TYR A 386 19.51 25.73 14.48
N ILE A 387 20.69 26.32 14.32
CA ILE A 387 21.27 26.65 13.01
C ILE A 387 22.17 25.50 12.60
N VAL A 388 21.86 24.94 11.43
CA VAL A 388 22.50 23.75 10.88
C VAL A 388 23.19 24.13 9.57
N GLN A 389 24.45 23.74 9.45
CA GLN A 389 25.19 23.78 8.19
C GLN A 389 25.38 22.34 7.72
N TRP A 390 24.96 22.06 6.49
CA TRP A 390 25.03 20.72 5.94
C TRP A 390 26.45 20.38 5.48
N SER A 391 26.84 19.12 5.70
CA SER A 391 28.02 18.52 5.08
C SER A 391 27.68 17.77 3.78
N SER A 392 26.42 17.38 3.61
CA SER A 392 25.88 16.77 2.38
C SER A 392 24.38 17.00 2.30
N GLY A 393 23.85 17.21 1.09
CA GLY A 393 22.45 17.60 0.88
C GLY A 393 22.14 19.02 1.36
N ILE A 394 20.89 19.44 1.16
CA ILE A 394 20.32 20.73 1.58
C ILE A 394 18.86 20.54 2.00
N THR A 395 18.11 21.60 2.25
CA THR A 395 16.64 21.54 2.29
C THR A 395 16.02 22.53 1.29
N GLU A 396 14.77 22.29 0.90
CA GLU A 396 14.02 23.17 -0.02
C GLU A 396 12.59 23.41 0.51
N GLY A 397 11.83 24.30 -0.13
CA GLY A 397 10.39 24.42 0.14
C GLY A 397 9.70 23.04 0.07
N GLY A 398 8.74 22.76 0.96
CA GLY A 398 8.18 21.41 1.15
C GLY A 398 8.91 20.56 2.20
N SER A 399 10.19 20.83 2.47
CA SER A 399 10.92 20.20 3.58
C SER A 399 10.43 20.68 4.96
N SER A 400 9.72 21.81 4.99
CA SER A 400 9.15 22.42 6.20
C SER A 400 8.44 21.39 7.07
N GLY A 401 8.72 21.39 8.37
CA GLY A 401 8.18 20.42 9.31
C GLY A 401 8.97 19.12 9.45
N SER A 402 9.99 18.88 8.61
CA SER A 402 10.86 17.70 8.74
C SER A 402 11.69 17.70 10.04
N PRO A 403 11.99 16.52 10.60
CA PRO A 403 12.80 16.39 11.80
C PRO A 403 14.30 16.60 11.55
N LEU A 404 14.96 17.24 12.51
CA LEU A 404 16.41 17.16 12.72
C LEU A 404 16.70 16.08 13.76
N PHE A 405 17.48 15.09 13.39
CA PHE A 405 17.96 14.04 14.28
C PHE A 405 19.38 14.36 14.77
N ASN A 406 19.64 14.06 16.05
CA ASN A 406 21.01 14.02 16.59
C ASN A 406 21.67 12.65 16.37
N SER A 407 22.95 12.53 16.70
CA SER A 407 23.71 11.27 16.60
C SER A 407 23.15 10.12 17.45
N GLY A 408 22.33 10.42 18.45
CA GLY A 408 21.56 9.45 19.22
C GLY A 408 20.26 8.99 18.54
N LYS A 409 20.02 9.35 17.27
CA LYS A 409 18.83 9.02 16.48
C LYS A 409 17.52 9.61 17.00
N ARG A 410 17.58 10.71 17.75
CA ARG A 410 16.42 11.37 18.37
C ARG A 410 16.14 12.73 17.75
N ILE A 411 14.86 13.06 17.60
CA ILE A 411 14.39 14.37 17.14
C ILE A 411 14.81 15.43 18.16
N ILE A 412 15.50 16.46 17.68
CA ILE A 412 15.91 17.64 18.47
C ILE A 412 15.32 18.95 17.95
N GLY A 413 14.78 18.96 16.73
CA GLY A 413 14.15 20.14 16.16
C GLY A 413 13.35 19.84 14.91
N ILE A 414 12.60 20.82 14.45
CA ILE A 414 11.65 20.74 13.33
C ILE A 414 11.92 21.88 12.36
N LEU A 415 12.04 21.60 11.05
CA LEU A 415 12.48 22.59 10.07
C LEU A 415 11.47 23.75 9.94
N SER A 416 11.95 24.96 10.21
CA SER A 416 11.20 26.21 9.96
C SER A 416 11.58 26.85 8.62
N GLY A 417 12.77 26.53 8.12
CA GLY A 417 13.29 26.90 6.81
C GLY A 417 14.73 27.40 6.91
N GLY A 418 15.26 28.02 5.86
CA GLY A 418 16.64 28.48 5.86
C GLY A 418 17.07 29.15 4.56
N SER A 419 18.38 29.18 4.35
CA SER A 419 19.01 29.76 3.16
C SER A 419 19.82 28.74 2.34
N SER A 420 19.85 27.48 2.76
CA SER A 420 20.56 26.44 2.00
C SER A 420 19.88 26.22 0.65
N SER A 421 20.67 25.94 -0.37
CA SER A 421 20.24 25.50 -1.69
C SER A 421 21.42 24.86 -2.41
N CYS A 422 21.20 24.15 -3.51
CA CYS A 422 22.33 23.62 -4.28
C CYS A 422 23.25 24.72 -4.84
N ALA A 423 22.73 25.92 -5.08
CA ALA A 423 23.53 27.09 -5.46
C ALA A 423 24.19 27.78 -4.25
N ASN A 424 23.66 27.57 -3.04
CA ASN A 424 24.21 28.08 -1.78
C ASN A 424 24.44 26.93 -0.79
N PRO A 425 25.40 26.04 -1.05
CA PRO A 425 25.65 24.86 -0.20
C PRO A 425 26.24 25.23 1.17
N ASN A 426 26.77 26.45 1.32
CA ASN A 426 27.20 26.99 2.61
C ASN A 426 26.07 27.71 3.38
N GLY A 427 24.88 27.80 2.79
CA GLY A 427 23.69 28.30 3.46
C GLY A 427 23.34 27.44 4.66
N THR A 428 22.59 28.02 5.59
CA THR A 428 22.21 27.36 6.84
C THR A 428 20.71 27.26 6.96
N ASP A 429 20.25 26.19 7.59
CA ASP A 429 18.84 26.01 7.91
C ASP A 429 18.57 26.13 9.40
N ALA A 430 17.37 26.58 9.72
CA ALA A 430 16.87 26.83 11.05
C ALA A 430 15.80 25.80 11.41
N TYR A 431 16.08 25.01 12.44
CA TYR A 431 15.14 24.05 13.01
C TYR A 431 14.64 24.57 14.35
N ALA A 432 13.34 24.82 14.48
CA ALA A 432 12.70 25.15 15.76
C ALA A 432 13.08 24.09 16.80
N ARG A 433 13.65 24.52 17.92
CA ARG A 433 14.19 23.59 18.93
C ARG A 433 13.04 22.87 19.62
N PHE A 434 13.09 21.54 19.61
CA PHE A 434 12.10 20.68 20.27
C PHE A 434 11.92 21.04 21.74
N ALA A 435 13.03 21.29 22.44
CA ALA A 435 13.03 21.69 23.83
C ALA A 435 12.27 23.01 24.10
N THR A 436 12.24 23.95 23.14
CA THR A 436 11.47 25.18 23.29
C THR A 436 9.99 24.84 23.43
N ALA A 437 9.46 23.95 22.58
CA ALA A 437 8.06 23.52 22.57
C ALA A 437 7.64 22.64 23.76
N TRP A 438 8.58 22.15 24.59
CA TRP A 438 8.29 21.17 25.63
C TRP A 438 7.30 21.66 26.69
N THR A 439 7.50 22.88 27.20
CA THR A 439 6.69 23.49 28.27
C THR A 439 5.92 24.70 27.77
N GLY A 440 4.71 24.94 28.26
CA GLY A 440 3.88 26.08 27.88
C GLY A 440 2.71 26.26 28.84
N THR A 441 1.77 27.14 28.48
CA THR A 441 0.66 27.55 29.36
C THR A 441 -0.51 26.58 29.38
N SER A 442 -0.68 25.75 28.34
CA SER A 442 -1.74 24.74 28.23
C SER A 442 -1.31 23.58 27.33
N SER A 443 -2.05 22.48 27.36
CA SER A 443 -1.82 21.31 26.49
C SER A 443 -1.91 21.62 24.99
N GLY A 444 -2.69 22.64 24.60
CA GLY A 444 -2.75 23.12 23.23
C GLY A 444 -1.47 23.86 22.77
N ASN A 445 -0.52 24.13 23.66
CA ASN A 445 0.70 24.90 23.38
C ASN A 445 1.99 24.23 23.90
N ARG A 446 1.96 22.99 24.37
CA ARG A 446 3.16 22.31 24.88
C ARG A 446 3.16 20.82 24.62
N LEU A 447 4.35 20.26 24.43
CA LEU A 447 4.51 18.84 24.08
C LEU A 447 4.39 17.90 25.29
N VAL A 448 4.72 18.37 26.50
CA VAL A 448 4.83 17.50 27.68
C VAL A 448 3.55 16.71 27.99
N ASP A 449 2.35 17.27 27.80
CA ASP A 449 1.10 16.54 28.08
C ASP A 449 0.87 15.35 27.14
N TRP A 450 1.46 15.39 25.94
CA TRP A 450 1.27 14.40 24.88
C TRP A 450 2.43 13.40 24.81
N LEU A 451 3.66 13.88 24.97
CA LEU A 451 4.87 13.07 24.78
C LEU A 451 5.42 12.49 26.09
N ASP A 452 5.04 13.04 27.26
CA ASP A 452 5.30 12.43 28.57
C ASP A 452 3.99 12.29 29.39
N PRO A 453 2.99 11.56 28.89
CA PRO A 453 1.67 11.45 29.54
C PRO A 453 1.74 10.78 30.91
N LEU A 454 2.80 10.00 31.17
CA LEU A 454 3.05 9.32 32.44
C LEU A 454 3.82 10.18 33.46
N GLY A 455 4.26 11.39 33.09
CA GLY A 455 5.02 12.27 33.97
C GLY A 455 6.36 11.67 34.43
N THR A 456 7.00 10.89 33.56
CA THR A 456 8.26 10.20 33.86
C THR A 456 9.43 11.16 34.09
N GLY A 457 9.34 12.38 33.54
CA GLY A 457 10.40 13.37 33.60
C GLY A 457 11.60 13.06 32.70
N GLN A 458 11.51 12.04 31.83
CA GLN A 458 12.58 11.70 30.89
C GLN A 458 12.98 12.90 30.04
N THR A 459 14.29 13.09 29.84
CA THR A 459 14.82 14.14 28.96
C THR A 459 15.15 13.63 27.56
N THR A 460 15.18 12.32 27.39
CA THR A 460 15.33 11.63 26.12
C THR A 460 14.49 10.36 26.11
N LEU A 461 13.98 10.00 24.94
CA LEU A 461 13.30 8.74 24.70
C LEU A 461 13.76 8.19 23.33
N ASP A 462 14.01 6.89 23.24
CA ASP A 462 14.32 6.22 21.97
C ASP A 462 13.05 5.92 21.18
N GLY A 463 13.24 5.66 19.88
CA GLY A 463 12.12 5.30 19.02
C GLY A 463 11.57 3.90 19.31
N VAL A 464 10.38 3.63 18.80
CA VAL A 464 9.74 2.31 18.85
C VAL A 464 9.20 1.95 17.47
N ASP A 465 9.41 0.70 17.07
CA ASP A 465 8.84 0.15 15.83
C ASP A 465 7.42 -0.36 16.07
N GLU A 466 6.62 -0.44 15.00
CA GLU A 466 5.51 -1.37 14.98
C GLU A 466 6.05 -2.79 15.17
N THR A 467 5.41 -3.56 16.04
CA THR A 467 5.62 -5.01 16.05
C THR A 467 5.19 -5.52 14.67
N PRO A 468 6.10 -6.06 13.82
CA PRO A 468 5.70 -6.62 12.53
C PRO A 468 4.64 -7.70 12.77
N PRO A 469 3.62 -7.81 11.90
CA PRO A 469 2.69 -8.93 12.01
C PRO A 469 3.48 -10.25 11.91
N PRO A 470 3.00 -11.33 12.55
CA PRO A 470 3.58 -12.65 12.39
C PRO A 470 3.74 -13.02 10.91
N ALA A 471 4.72 -13.86 10.59
CA ALA A 471 4.80 -14.41 9.24
C ALA A 471 3.48 -15.10 8.88
N PRO A 472 3.01 -15.00 7.62
CA PRO A 472 1.83 -15.73 7.20
C PRO A 472 1.93 -17.23 7.54
N GLY A 473 0.81 -17.83 7.95
CA GLY A 473 0.74 -19.24 8.31
C GLY A 473 0.89 -20.19 7.12
N PRO A 474 1.10 -21.50 7.38
CA PRO A 474 1.11 -22.50 6.31
C PRO A 474 -0.28 -22.63 5.66
N PHE A 475 -0.30 -22.85 4.36
CA PHE A 475 -1.51 -23.12 3.56
C PHE A 475 -1.16 -24.03 2.37
N SER A 476 -2.18 -24.58 1.70
CA SER A 476 -2.01 -25.56 0.62
C SER A 476 -2.72 -25.16 -0.66
N LEU A 477 -2.20 -25.65 -1.80
CA LEU A 477 -2.91 -25.62 -3.08
C LEU A 477 -4.09 -26.60 -3.02
N ILE A 478 -5.25 -26.21 -3.58
CA ILE A 478 -6.49 -27.02 -3.54
C ILE A 478 -6.86 -27.48 -4.95
N PHE A 479 -6.99 -26.55 -5.90
CA PHE A 479 -7.37 -26.87 -7.28
C PHE A 479 -6.62 -25.99 -8.29
N PRO A 480 -6.15 -26.54 -9.43
CA PRO A 480 -6.03 -27.96 -9.74
C PRO A 480 -5.21 -28.72 -8.70
N ALA A 481 -5.59 -29.97 -8.40
CA ALA A 481 -4.85 -30.80 -7.47
C ALA A 481 -3.47 -31.14 -8.04
N GLU A 482 -2.53 -31.53 -7.16
CA GLU A 482 -1.20 -31.95 -7.61
C GLU A 482 -1.28 -33.12 -8.58
N GLY A 483 -0.71 -32.94 -9.78
CA GLY A 483 -0.70 -33.94 -10.85
C GLY A 483 -2.06 -34.15 -11.52
N ALA A 484 -3.00 -33.21 -11.40
CA ALA A 484 -4.30 -33.31 -12.09
C ALA A 484 -4.12 -33.37 -13.61
N ASP A 485 -4.87 -34.23 -14.27
CA ASP A 485 -4.97 -34.40 -15.72
C ASP A 485 -6.33 -33.89 -16.24
N ASP A 486 -6.49 -33.91 -17.57
CA ASP A 486 -7.72 -33.57 -18.28
C ASP A 486 -8.32 -32.19 -17.93
N ILE A 487 -7.47 -31.19 -17.65
CA ILE A 487 -7.92 -29.81 -17.48
C ILE A 487 -8.27 -29.20 -18.84
N ASP A 488 -9.54 -28.89 -19.04
CA ASP A 488 -10.04 -28.28 -20.28
C ASP A 488 -9.48 -26.86 -20.46
N ALA A 489 -8.60 -26.69 -21.45
CA ALA A 489 -7.96 -25.41 -21.76
C ALA A 489 -8.95 -24.37 -22.32
N ASP A 490 -10.09 -24.82 -22.85
CA ASP A 490 -11.16 -24.00 -23.41
C ASP A 490 -12.28 -23.70 -22.38
N ALA A 491 -12.15 -24.19 -21.15
CA ALA A 491 -13.04 -23.86 -20.05
C ALA A 491 -12.52 -22.70 -19.17
N PHE A 492 -13.43 -22.13 -18.39
CA PHE A 492 -13.04 -21.26 -17.27
C PHE A 492 -12.44 -22.11 -16.16
N ASN A 493 -11.15 -21.87 -15.87
CA ASN A 493 -10.44 -22.62 -14.86
C ASN A 493 -10.26 -21.77 -13.59
N THR A 494 -10.85 -22.21 -12.48
CA THR A 494 -10.76 -21.51 -11.19
C THR A 494 -9.76 -22.20 -10.28
N PHE A 495 -8.59 -21.59 -10.13
CA PHE A 495 -7.56 -22.02 -9.22
C PHE A 495 -7.92 -21.60 -7.79
N THR A 496 -7.78 -22.51 -6.83
CA THR A 496 -8.12 -22.27 -5.41
C THR A 496 -7.03 -22.79 -4.48
N TRP A 497 -6.83 -22.10 -3.36
CA TRP A 497 -5.89 -22.51 -2.31
C TRP A 497 -6.50 -22.28 -0.93
N GLY A 498 -5.86 -22.80 0.12
CA GLY A 498 -6.26 -22.58 1.50
C GLY A 498 -5.95 -21.16 1.95
N THR A 499 -6.73 -20.64 2.90
CA THR A 499 -6.39 -19.38 3.56
C THR A 499 -5.16 -19.58 4.45
N SER A 500 -4.21 -18.65 4.37
CA SER A 500 -3.08 -18.53 5.28
C SER A 500 -3.48 -17.64 6.46
N ALA A 501 -3.20 -18.09 7.69
CA ALA A 501 -3.27 -17.20 8.85
C ALA A 501 -2.38 -15.98 8.64
N ASP A 502 -2.77 -14.83 9.17
CA ASP A 502 -2.02 -13.57 9.09
C ASP A 502 -1.70 -13.05 7.69
N ALA A 503 -2.18 -13.67 6.61
CA ALA A 503 -2.03 -13.20 5.24
C ALA A 503 -3.08 -12.14 4.89
N THR A 504 -2.67 -11.09 4.19
CA THR A 504 -3.57 -10.07 3.62
C THR A 504 -3.67 -10.17 2.10
N SER A 505 -2.74 -10.86 1.44
CA SER A 505 -2.77 -11.12 0.01
C SER A 505 -1.95 -12.36 -0.36
N TYR A 506 -2.08 -12.80 -1.61
CA TYR A 506 -1.40 -13.95 -2.20
C TYR A 506 -0.88 -13.58 -3.59
N THR A 507 0.38 -13.88 -3.89
CA THR A 507 0.89 -13.79 -5.27
C THR A 507 0.75 -15.13 -5.94
N VAL A 508 0.02 -15.17 -7.05
CA VAL A 508 -0.18 -16.37 -7.87
C VAL A 508 0.67 -16.30 -9.12
N THR A 509 1.26 -17.41 -9.53
CA THR A 509 2.02 -17.55 -10.78
C THR A 509 1.72 -18.91 -11.41
N ILE A 510 1.41 -18.95 -12.71
CA ILE A 510 1.17 -20.16 -13.51
C ILE A 510 2.11 -20.11 -14.72
N SER A 511 2.84 -21.20 -14.97
CA SER A 511 3.89 -21.26 -15.98
C SER A 511 4.00 -22.67 -16.59
N PRO A 512 4.39 -22.80 -17.86
CA PRO A 512 4.80 -24.10 -18.42
C PRO A 512 6.14 -24.61 -17.87
N ASN A 513 6.86 -23.78 -17.09
CA ASN A 513 8.17 -24.13 -16.51
C ASN A 513 8.08 -24.44 -15.01
N PRO A 514 8.74 -25.49 -14.52
CA PRO A 514 8.67 -25.91 -13.10
C PRO A 514 9.27 -24.92 -12.11
N ASN A 515 10.12 -24.01 -12.57
CA ASN A 515 10.68 -22.92 -11.76
C ASN A 515 9.84 -21.63 -11.82
N LEU A 516 8.64 -21.69 -12.40
CA LEU A 516 7.71 -20.56 -12.60
C LEU A 516 8.28 -19.40 -13.44
N SER A 517 9.33 -19.63 -14.22
CA SER A 517 9.84 -18.62 -15.17
C SER A 517 8.95 -18.50 -16.41
N PHE A 518 8.91 -17.34 -17.04
CA PHE A 518 8.06 -17.05 -18.21
C PHE A 518 6.59 -17.46 -18.00
N PRO A 519 5.92 -16.91 -16.98
CA PRO A 519 4.55 -17.29 -16.66
C PRO A 519 3.56 -16.91 -17.75
N VAL A 520 2.53 -17.74 -17.92
CA VAL A 520 1.34 -17.42 -18.72
C VAL A 520 0.32 -16.63 -17.91
N VAL A 521 0.35 -16.75 -16.57
CA VAL A 521 -0.44 -15.95 -15.64
C VAL A 521 0.42 -15.54 -14.44
N GLY A 522 0.38 -14.26 -14.09
CA GLY A 522 1.11 -13.71 -12.95
C GLY A 522 2.58 -13.36 -13.25
N PRO A 523 3.36 -12.91 -12.25
CA PRO A 523 2.99 -12.78 -10.85
C PRO A 523 1.86 -11.76 -10.66
N THR A 524 0.77 -12.15 -10.01
CA THR A 524 -0.37 -11.25 -9.75
C THR A 524 -0.87 -11.43 -8.33
N ASP A 525 -1.21 -10.32 -7.66
CA ASP A 525 -1.64 -10.34 -6.27
C ASP A 525 -3.16 -10.50 -6.15
N ARG A 526 -3.61 -11.33 -5.20
CA ARG A 526 -5.01 -11.68 -4.92
C ARG A 526 -5.30 -11.54 -3.44
N ALA A 527 -6.42 -10.93 -3.10
CA ALA A 527 -6.89 -10.85 -1.72
C ALA A 527 -7.62 -12.13 -1.29
N SER A 528 -8.44 -12.66 -2.19
CA SER A 528 -9.18 -13.91 -2.00
C SER A 528 -8.32 -15.10 -2.40
N PRO A 529 -8.55 -16.29 -1.79
CA PRO A 529 -7.74 -17.47 -2.05
C PRO A 529 -8.14 -18.20 -3.35
N ASN A 530 -8.39 -17.43 -4.40
CA ASN A 530 -8.75 -17.93 -5.72
C ASN A 530 -8.34 -16.97 -6.87
N ILE A 531 -8.20 -17.55 -8.06
CA ILE A 531 -8.12 -16.83 -9.33
C ILE A 531 -8.81 -17.65 -10.43
N THR A 532 -9.66 -17.02 -11.23
CA THR A 532 -10.25 -17.63 -12.42
C THR A 532 -9.52 -17.14 -13.66
N ILE A 533 -9.10 -18.06 -14.52
CA ILE A 533 -8.46 -17.78 -15.80
C ILE A 533 -9.43 -18.08 -16.94
N PHE A 534 -9.30 -17.32 -18.03
CA PHE A 534 -10.22 -17.41 -19.17
C PHE A 534 -9.86 -18.58 -20.11
N PRO A 535 -10.84 -19.11 -20.86
CA PRO A 535 -10.59 -20.00 -22.00
C PRO A 535 -9.45 -19.53 -22.90
N GLY A 536 -8.61 -20.45 -23.36
CA GLY A 536 -7.46 -20.16 -24.23
C GLY A 536 -6.25 -19.52 -23.53
N THR A 537 -6.28 -19.35 -22.20
CA THR A 537 -5.09 -18.95 -21.42
C THR A 537 -4.05 -20.07 -21.38
N LEU A 538 -4.51 -21.33 -21.35
CA LEU A 538 -3.68 -22.52 -21.38
C LEU A 538 -3.68 -23.10 -22.80
N SER A 539 -2.61 -23.78 -23.17
CA SER A 539 -2.55 -24.61 -24.38
C SER A 539 -2.98 -26.03 -24.06
N GLU A 540 -3.66 -26.69 -24.99
CA GLU A 540 -3.95 -28.13 -24.94
C GLU A 540 -2.65 -28.97 -24.92
N ASN A 541 -2.75 -30.23 -24.48
CA ASN A 541 -1.63 -31.19 -24.38
C ASN A 541 -0.37 -30.58 -23.74
N THR A 542 -0.53 -29.80 -22.67
CA THR A 542 0.55 -29.06 -22.04
C THR A 542 0.53 -29.24 -20.53
N THR A 543 1.70 -29.53 -19.96
CA THR A 543 1.87 -29.55 -18.50
C THR A 543 2.23 -28.16 -17.99
N TYR A 544 1.51 -27.71 -16.98
CA TYR A 544 1.70 -26.44 -16.31
C TYR A 544 2.07 -26.65 -14.84
N TYR A 545 2.72 -25.62 -14.29
CA TYR A 545 3.15 -25.51 -12.93
C TYR A 545 2.61 -24.22 -12.34
N TRP A 546 2.18 -24.24 -11.08
CA TRP A 546 1.64 -23.06 -10.44
C TRP A 546 2.05 -22.98 -8.96
N GLY A 547 2.23 -21.77 -8.47
CA GLY A 547 2.64 -21.51 -7.09
C GLY A 547 1.91 -20.30 -6.53
N VAL A 548 1.70 -20.33 -5.22
CA VAL A 548 1.06 -19.25 -4.47
C VAL A 548 1.95 -18.85 -3.30
N VAL A 549 2.17 -17.55 -3.12
CA VAL A 549 2.94 -16.99 -2.00
C VAL A 549 2.05 -16.08 -1.18
N ALA A 550 1.74 -16.46 0.06
CA ALA A 550 1.06 -15.63 1.03
C ALA A 550 1.95 -14.48 1.48
N LYS A 551 1.37 -13.29 1.54
CA LYS A 551 2.00 -12.03 1.93
C LYS A 551 1.17 -11.34 2.99
N ASN A 552 1.86 -10.59 3.82
CA ASN A 552 1.24 -9.57 4.64
C ASN A 552 2.12 -8.33 4.68
N ALA A 553 1.72 -7.45 5.57
CA ALA A 553 2.41 -6.25 5.98
C ALA A 553 3.87 -6.45 6.45
N GLY A 554 4.22 -7.64 6.93
CA GLY A 554 5.55 -7.96 7.42
C GLY A 554 6.56 -8.26 6.29
N PRO A 555 7.87 -8.28 6.61
CA PRO A 555 8.91 -8.56 5.62
C PRO A 555 8.98 -10.03 5.19
N THR A 556 8.24 -10.92 5.87
CA THR A 556 8.25 -12.37 5.67
C THR A 556 7.07 -12.82 4.82
N THR A 557 7.33 -13.64 3.82
CA THR A 557 6.29 -14.31 3.01
C THR A 557 6.26 -15.80 3.32
N THR A 558 5.19 -16.48 2.92
CA THR A 558 5.09 -17.94 3.08
C THR A 558 4.59 -18.56 1.78
N PRO A 559 5.36 -19.46 1.13
CA PRO A 559 4.87 -20.20 -0.02
C PRO A 559 3.84 -21.25 0.41
N SER A 560 2.98 -21.65 -0.53
CA SER A 560 2.06 -22.78 -0.35
C SER A 560 2.81 -24.10 -0.09
N THR A 561 2.09 -25.11 0.36
CA THR A 561 2.59 -26.50 0.42
C THR A 561 1.69 -27.40 -0.45
N PRO A 562 2.20 -27.98 -1.56
CA PRO A 562 3.55 -27.78 -2.11
C PRO A 562 3.78 -26.34 -2.59
N ALA A 563 5.05 -25.93 -2.67
CA ALA A 563 5.42 -24.57 -3.10
C ALA A 563 5.14 -24.31 -4.58
N VAL A 564 5.20 -25.37 -5.38
CA VAL A 564 4.80 -25.42 -6.78
C VAL A 564 4.02 -26.71 -6.96
N GLY A 565 2.83 -26.62 -7.54
CA GLY A 565 2.08 -27.78 -7.98
C GLY A 565 1.97 -27.91 -9.49
N SER A 566 1.70 -29.12 -9.97
CA SER A 566 1.64 -29.45 -11.41
C SER A 566 0.25 -29.92 -11.85
N PHE A 567 -0.10 -29.69 -13.12
CA PHE A 567 -1.29 -30.25 -13.78
C PHE A 567 -1.10 -30.28 -15.31
N SER A 568 -1.91 -31.07 -16.02
CA SER A 568 -1.87 -31.21 -17.48
C SER A 568 -3.23 -30.91 -18.10
N THR A 569 -3.23 -30.22 -19.24
CA THR A 569 -4.43 -29.96 -20.03
C THR A 569 -4.81 -31.13 -20.93
N ILE A 570 -6.08 -31.18 -21.35
CA ILE A 570 -6.61 -32.22 -22.24
C ILE A 570 -5.72 -32.37 -23.48
N ASP A 571 -5.41 -33.61 -23.84
CA ASP A 571 -4.88 -33.97 -25.16
C ASP A 571 -6.08 -34.24 -26.10
N PRO A 572 -6.32 -33.41 -27.13
CA PRO A 572 -7.46 -33.56 -28.03
C PRO A 572 -7.33 -34.75 -29.00
N THR A 573 -6.23 -35.52 -28.93
CA THR A 573 -6.14 -36.77 -29.69
C THR A 573 -7.18 -37.77 -29.16
N PRO A 574 -7.99 -38.42 -30.05
CA PRO A 574 -8.95 -39.41 -29.60
C PRO A 574 -8.23 -40.56 -28.88
N PRO A 575 -8.89 -41.29 -27.96
CA PRO A 575 -8.25 -42.40 -27.27
C PRO A 575 -7.68 -43.40 -28.29
N PRO A 576 -6.58 -44.08 -27.95
CA PRO A 576 -5.85 -44.90 -28.90
C PRO A 576 -6.74 -45.99 -29.51
N SER A 577 -6.45 -46.30 -30.79
CA SER A 577 -6.93 -47.45 -31.56
C SER A 577 -7.35 -48.63 -30.69
N CYS A 578 -8.53 -49.20 -30.96
CA CYS A 578 -9.07 -50.38 -30.28
C CYS A 578 -7.97 -51.43 -30.10
N SER A 579 -7.47 -51.61 -28.88
CA SER A 579 -6.28 -52.43 -28.63
C SER A 579 -6.56 -53.91 -28.85
N GLY A 580 -7.83 -54.30 -28.85
CA GLY A 580 -8.30 -55.63 -29.25
C GLY A 580 -8.49 -55.87 -30.75
N ASP A 581 -8.28 -54.88 -31.64
CA ASP A 581 -8.34 -55.06 -33.10
C ASP A 581 -7.05 -55.72 -33.62
N ILE A 582 -7.04 -57.05 -33.61
CA ILE A 582 -5.89 -57.87 -34.01
C ILE A 582 -5.77 -57.92 -35.53
N ASN A 583 -6.91 -57.87 -36.24
CA ASN A 583 -6.95 -58.02 -37.70
C ASN A 583 -6.74 -56.68 -38.46
N GLY A 584 -6.81 -55.55 -37.76
CA GLY A 584 -6.59 -54.20 -38.26
C GLY A 584 -7.76 -53.63 -39.08
N ASP A 585 -8.98 -54.12 -38.87
CA ASP A 585 -10.19 -53.69 -39.61
C ASP A 585 -10.89 -52.47 -39.00
N GLY A 586 -10.36 -51.96 -37.89
CA GLY A 586 -10.89 -50.82 -37.15
C GLY A 586 -11.97 -51.18 -36.14
N ASN A 587 -12.33 -52.46 -35.96
CA ASN A 587 -13.31 -52.90 -34.98
C ASN A 587 -12.77 -54.07 -34.15
N THR A 588 -12.98 -54.06 -32.84
CA THR A 588 -12.71 -55.23 -32.00
C THR A 588 -13.96 -56.10 -31.93
N GLY A 589 -13.92 -57.28 -32.55
CA GLY A 589 -15.09 -58.15 -32.69
C GLY A 589 -14.79 -59.65 -32.56
N LEU A 590 -15.73 -60.44 -33.06
CA LEU A 590 -15.61 -61.90 -33.03
C LEU A 590 -14.45 -62.41 -33.88
N ASP A 591 -14.07 -61.68 -34.92
CA ASP A 591 -12.96 -62.09 -35.81
C ASP A 591 -11.60 -61.97 -35.09
N ASP A 592 -11.42 -60.95 -34.25
CA ASP A 592 -10.23 -60.81 -33.38
C ASP A 592 -10.21 -61.88 -32.29
N PHE A 593 -11.36 -62.14 -31.67
CA PHE A 593 -11.51 -63.22 -30.70
C PHE A 593 -11.10 -64.58 -31.31
N ILE A 594 -11.45 -64.84 -32.56
CA ILE A 594 -11.09 -66.07 -33.28
C ILE A 594 -9.58 -66.15 -33.51
N ILE A 595 -8.91 -65.04 -33.83
CA ILE A 595 -7.45 -65.02 -34.02
C ILE A 595 -6.73 -65.29 -32.70
N LEU A 596 -7.14 -64.63 -31.62
CA LEU A 596 -6.55 -64.84 -30.29
C LEU A 596 -6.79 -66.28 -29.79
N ALA A 597 -8.04 -66.75 -29.86
CA ALA A 597 -8.39 -68.11 -29.45
C ALA A 597 -7.65 -69.18 -30.29
N GLY A 598 -7.45 -68.94 -31.59
CA GLY A 598 -6.74 -69.84 -32.49
C GLY A 598 -5.25 -69.99 -32.18
N ASN A 599 -4.67 -69.03 -31.47
CA ASN A 599 -3.26 -69.03 -31.08
C ASN A 599 -3.08 -69.15 -29.55
N PHE A 600 -4.14 -69.38 -28.78
CA PHE A 600 -4.04 -69.47 -27.32
C PHE A 600 -3.06 -70.54 -26.85
N GLY A 601 -2.12 -70.15 -25.99
CA GLY A 601 -0.98 -70.94 -25.53
C GLY A 601 0.24 -70.88 -26.46
N ALA A 602 0.24 -70.06 -27.51
CA ALA A 602 1.42 -69.81 -28.33
C ALA A 602 2.48 -69.03 -27.52
N GLY A 603 3.75 -69.37 -27.76
CA GLY A 603 4.90 -68.71 -27.14
C GLY A 603 6.05 -69.69 -26.83
N PRO A 604 7.25 -69.17 -26.49
CA PRO A 604 7.62 -67.75 -26.49
C PRO A 604 7.84 -67.19 -27.90
N GLY A 605 7.60 -65.88 -28.06
CA GLY A 605 7.79 -65.13 -29.31
C GLY A 605 6.52 -64.95 -30.15
N ALA A 606 5.35 -65.02 -29.52
CA ALA A 606 4.11 -64.60 -30.15
C ALA A 606 4.17 -63.11 -30.55
N THR A 607 3.31 -62.74 -31.51
CA THR A 607 3.23 -61.38 -32.04
C THR A 607 1.81 -60.85 -31.89
N LEU A 608 1.64 -59.54 -31.99
CA LEU A 608 0.32 -58.90 -31.97
C LEU A 608 -0.67 -59.56 -32.95
N ALA A 609 -0.21 -59.88 -34.18
CA ALA A 609 -1.02 -60.55 -35.21
C ALA A 609 -1.41 -62.01 -34.85
N GLN A 610 -0.78 -62.59 -33.83
CA GLN A 610 -1.11 -63.88 -33.26
C GLN A 610 -1.93 -63.74 -31.97
N GLY A 611 -2.22 -62.52 -31.51
CA GLY A 611 -3.04 -62.26 -30.33
C GLY A 611 -2.28 -61.96 -29.04
N ASP A 612 -0.97 -61.68 -29.11
CA ASP A 612 -0.19 -61.17 -27.97
C ASP A 612 -0.40 -59.64 -27.88
N LEU A 613 -1.42 -59.24 -27.14
CA LEU A 613 -1.90 -57.86 -27.02
C LEU A 613 -1.15 -57.07 -25.94
N ASN A 614 -0.58 -57.76 -24.95
CA ASN A 614 0.22 -57.12 -23.90
C ASN A 614 1.74 -57.05 -24.23
N GLY A 615 2.19 -57.76 -25.27
CA GLY A 615 3.56 -57.77 -25.78
C GLY A 615 4.54 -58.61 -24.96
N ASP A 616 4.07 -59.57 -24.17
CA ASP A 616 4.90 -60.39 -23.29
C ASP A 616 5.51 -61.63 -23.97
N GLY A 617 5.14 -61.87 -25.24
CA GLY A 617 5.62 -62.96 -26.07
C GLY A 617 4.82 -64.25 -25.95
N PHE A 618 3.69 -64.25 -25.23
CA PHE A 618 2.74 -65.34 -25.12
C PHE A 618 1.34 -64.89 -25.56
N VAL A 619 0.47 -65.85 -25.89
CA VAL A 619 -0.97 -65.59 -26.09
C VAL A 619 -1.70 -66.31 -24.98
N ASP A 620 -2.16 -65.59 -23.96
CA ASP A 620 -2.78 -66.18 -22.80
C ASP A 620 -4.04 -65.43 -22.30
N LEU A 621 -4.39 -65.64 -21.03
CA LEU A 621 -5.64 -65.12 -20.49
C LEU A 621 -5.58 -63.59 -20.33
N ASP A 622 -4.40 -63.02 -20.14
CA ASP A 622 -4.22 -61.57 -20.00
C ASP A 622 -4.53 -60.86 -21.32
N ASP A 623 -4.21 -61.46 -22.47
CA ASP A 623 -4.60 -60.95 -23.79
C ASP A 623 -6.11 -61.06 -24.02
N PHE A 624 -6.75 -62.13 -23.54
CA PHE A 624 -8.21 -62.25 -23.58
C PHE A 624 -8.91 -61.16 -22.77
N ILE A 625 -8.33 -60.74 -21.64
CA ILE A 625 -8.87 -59.67 -20.82
C ILE A 625 -8.79 -58.33 -21.57
N ILE A 626 -7.69 -58.07 -22.28
CA ILE A 626 -7.53 -56.87 -23.11
C ILE A 626 -8.56 -56.86 -24.24
N LEU A 627 -8.68 -57.95 -25.00
CA LEU A 627 -9.66 -58.05 -26.09
C LEU A 627 -11.10 -57.91 -25.59
N ALA A 628 -11.42 -58.51 -24.44
CA ALA A 628 -12.77 -58.42 -23.85
C ALA A 628 -13.09 -57.02 -23.33
N GLY A 629 -12.09 -56.29 -22.82
CA GLY A 629 -12.23 -54.88 -22.41
C GLY A 629 -12.62 -53.96 -23.56
N ASP A 630 -12.13 -54.28 -24.76
CA ASP A 630 -12.34 -53.49 -25.99
C ASP A 630 -13.44 -54.06 -26.91
N PHE A 631 -14.15 -55.12 -26.52
CA PHE A 631 -15.11 -55.79 -27.41
C PHE A 631 -16.27 -54.87 -27.83
N GLY A 632 -16.41 -54.65 -29.14
CA GLY A 632 -17.37 -53.70 -29.72
C GLY A 632 -16.82 -52.28 -29.91
N CYS A 633 -15.54 -52.04 -29.61
CA CYS A 633 -14.85 -50.81 -29.99
C CYS A 633 -14.80 -50.66 -31.51
N THR A 634 -15.02 -49.43 -31.99
CA THR A 634 -14.90 -49.05 -33.40
C THR A 634 -14.06 -47.79 -33.49
N SER A 635 -12.89 -47.87 -34.12
CA SER A 635 -12.07 -46.69 -34.43
C SER A 635 -12.75 -45.88 -35.56
N PRO A 636 -12.79 -44.53 -35.46
CA PRO A 636 -13.38 -43.69 -36.50
C PRO A 636 -12.64 -43.74 -37.85
#